data_AF-A0A2I0L8F3-F1
#
_entry.id   AF-A0A2I0L8F3-F1
#
_cell.length_a   1.000
_cell.length_b   1.000
_cell.length_c   1.000
_cell.angle_alpha   90.00
_cell.angle_beta   90.00
_cell.angle_gamma   90.00
#
_symmetry.space_group_name_H-M   'P 1'
#
loop_
_entity.id
_entity.type
_entity.pdbx_description
1 polymer ?
#
loop_
_entity_poly.entity_id
_entity_poly.type
_entity_poly.pdbx_seq_one_letter_code
_entity_poly.pdbx_strand_id
1 'polypeptide(L)' 'MEDVMDKVRNRHYQIACTLTFEAVHSSTCDAGINHPNQYFIDSQKILQSKNQSPGGS' A
#
# COMPACT_ATOMS: atom_id res chain seq x y z
N MET A 1 9.33 5.20 7.63
CA MET A 1 8.63 6.50 7.40
C MET A 1 9.57 7.58 6.87
N GLU A 2 10.84 7.60 7.25
CA GLU A 2 11.83 8.55 6.69
C GLU A 2 11.90 8.47 5.16
N ASP A 3 11.82 7.26 4.58
CA ASP A 3 11.81 7.06 3.12
C ASP A 3 10.60 7.72 2.44
N VAL A 4 9.41 7.65 3.06
CA VAL A 4 8.19 8.30 2.53
C VAL A 4 8.39 9.81 2.52
N MET A 5 8.88 10.38 3.63
CA MET A 5 9.08 11.82 3.75
C MET A 5 10.18 12.34 2.81
N ASP A 6 11.22 11.55 2.54
CA ASP A 6 12.21 11.88 1.50
C ASP A 6 11.58 11.92 0.11
N LYS A 7 10.75 10.93 -0.26
CA LYS A 7 10.03 10.94 -1.54
C LYS A 7 9.08 12.13 -1.66
N VAL A 8 8.39 12.51 -0.59
CA VAL A 8 7.54 13.71 -0.56
C VAL A 8 8.35 14.98 -0.79
N ARG A 9 9.49 15.15 -0.09
CA ARG A 9 10.38 16.33 -0.26
C ARG A 9 10.91 16.45 -1.69
N ASN A 10 11.15 15.33 -2.34
CA ASN A 10 11.59 15.26 -3.73
C ASN A 10 10.43 15.27 -4.76
N ARG A 11 9.19 15.56 -4.33
CA ARG A 11 7.97 15.59 -5.17
C ARG A 11 7.63 14.26 -5.85
N HIS A 12 8.15 13.14 -5.35
CA HIS A 12 7.84 11.79 -5.82
C HIS A 12 6.57 11.24 -5.14
N TYR A 13 5.43 11.91 -5.32
CA TYR A 13 4.20 11.61 -4.58
C TYR A 13 3.61 10.22 -4.88
N GLN A 14 3.74 9.71 -6.11
CA GLN A 14 3.33 8.34 -6.44
C GLN A 14 4.16 7.30 -5.70
N ILE A 15 5.48 7.50 -5.63
CA ILE A 15 6.37 6.61 -4.89
C ILE A 15 6.08 6.70 -3.39
N ALA A 16 5.87 7.91 -2.86
CA ALA A 16 5.47 8.10 -1.47
C ALA A 16 4.14 7.39 -1.13
N CYS A 17 3.16 7.46 -2.04
CA CYS A 17 1.89 6.75 -1.90
C CYS A 17 2.08 5.23 -1.91
N THR A 18 2.90 4.71 -2.83
CA THR A 18 3.23 3.28 -2.91
C THR A 18 3.92 2.81 -1.63
N LEU A 19 4.97 3.50 -1.17
CA LEU A 19 5.67 3.15 0.07
C LEU A 19 4.75 3.18 1.30
N THR A 20 3.80 4.13 1.33
CA THR A 20 2.80 4.20 2.40
C THR A 20 1.84 3.01 2.34
N PHE A 21 1.36 2.65 1.14
CA PHE A 21 0.53 1.48 0.93
C PHE A 21 1.23 0.21 1.41
N GLU A 22 2.49 0.02 1.03
CA GLU A 22 3.28 -1.15 1.38
C GLU A 22 3.48 -1.26 2.90
N ALA A 23 3.80 -0.14 3.55
CA ALA A 23 3.97 -0.07 5.00
C ALA A 23 2.66 -0.39 5.76
N VAL A 24 1.52 0.16 5.31
CA VAL A 24 0.21 -0.05 5.94
C VAL A 24 -0.26 -1.49 5.80
N HIS A 25 -0.06 -2.10 4.62
CA HIS A 25 -0.58 -3.43 4.34
C HIS A 25 0.43 -4.55 4.65
N SER A 26 1.70 -4.21 4.90
CA SER A 26 2.82 -5.15 4.99
C SER A 26 2.91 -6.05 3.74
N SER A 27 2.68 -5.45 2.57
CA SER A 27 2.67 -6.13 1.27
C SER A 27 3.46 -5.28 0.27
N THR A 28 4.20 -5.91 -0.63
CA THR A 28 4.88 -5.20 -1.72
C THR A 28 3.92 -4.89 -2.86
N CYS A 29 4.22 -3.84 -3.63
CA CYS A 29 3.45 -3.41 -4.80
C CYS A 29 4.40 -3.05 -5.95
N ASP A 30 4.84 -4.06 -6.72
CA ASP A 30 5.81 -3.89 -7.82
C ASP A 30 5.35 -2.92 -8.93
N ALA A 31 4.03 -2.83 -9.18
CA ALA A 31 3.47 -1.94 -10.20
C ALA A 31 3.30 -0.48 -9.74
N GLY A 32 3.37 -0.23 -8.42
CA GLY A 32 3.09 1.06 -7.82
C GLY A 32 1.63 1.50 -7.85
N ILE A 33 1.27 2.42 -6.97
CA ILE A 33 -0.08 2.99 -6.86
C ILE A 33 -0.16 4.28 -7.69
N ASN A 34 -1.02 4.26 -8.71
CA ASN A 34 -1.15 5.37 -9.67
C ASN A 34 -2.50 6.11 -9.62
N HIS A 35 -3.54 5.53 -9.00
CA HIS A 35 -4.87 6.13 -8.89
C HIS A 35 -5.49 5.83 -7.51
N PRO A 36 -6.26 6.75 -6.90
CA PRO A 36 -6.92 6.52 -5.61
C PRO A 36 -7.79 5.26 -5.57
N ASN A 37 -8.56 5.00 -6.64
CA ASN A 37 -9.36 3.77 -6.73
C ASN A 37 -8.49 2.51 -6.72
N GLN A 38 -7.29 2.54 -7.31
CA GLN A 38 -6.38 1.39 -7.30
C GLN A 38 -5.93 1.07 -5.87
N TYR A 39 -5.53 2.10 -5.12
CA TYR A 39 -5.21 1.97 -3.69
C TYR A 39 -6.36 1.29 -2.93
N PHE A 40 -7.58 1.79 -3.12
CA PHE A 40 -8.75 1.26 -2.41
C PHE A 40 -9.02 -0.21 -2.77
N ILE A 41 -9.08 -0.52 -4.07
CA ILE A 41 -9.38 -1.87 -4.55
C ILE A 41 -8.34 -2.88 -4.05
N ASP A 42 -7.05 -2.55 -4.12
CA ASP A 42 -5.99 -3.47 -3.69
C ASP A 42 -5.94 -3.58 -2.16
N SER A 43 -6.17 -2.48 -1.43
CA SER A 43 -6.33 -2.52 0.04
C SER A 43 -7.43 -3.51 0.45
N GLN A 44 -8.59 -3.42 -0.21
CA GLN A 44 -9.74 -4.29 0.07
C GLN A 44 -9.44 -5.75 -0.24
N LYS A 45 -8.73 -6.06 -1.34
CA LYS A 45 -8.32 -7.45 -1.66
C LYS A 45 -7.43 -8.02 -0.55
N ILE A 46 -6.41 -7.28 -0.11
CA ILE A 46 -5.50 -7.73 0.95
C ILE A 46 -6.26 -7.99 2.26
N LEU A 47 -7.16 -7.08 2.65
CA LEU A 47 -7.97 -7.22 3.86
C LEU A 47 -8.93 -8.41 3.78
N GLN A 48 -9.56 -8.63 2.62
CA GLN A 48 -10.45 -9.77 2.41
C GLN A 48 -9.67 -11.10 2.43
N SER A 49 -8.48 -11.16 1.82
CA SER A 49 -7.61 -12.34 1.89
C SER A 49 -7.15 -12.65 3.32
N LYS A 50 -6.88 -11.63 4.14
CA LYS A 50 -6.62 -11.82 5.57
C LYS A 50 -7.84 -12.39 6.31
N ASN A 51 -9.04 -11.93 5.97
CA ASN A 51 -10.29 -12.39 6.58
C ASN A 51 -10.76 -13.78 6.11
N GLN A 52 -10.24 -14.29 4.98
CA GLN A 52 -10.59 -15.61 4.44
C GLN A 52 -9.58 -16.71 4.79
N SER A 53 -8.51 -16.40 5.52
CA SER A 53 -7.63 -17.44 6.06
C SER A 53 -8.36 -18.26 7.14
N PRO A 54 -8.37 -19.60 7.08
CA PRO A 54 -9.09 -20.47 8.03
C PRO A 54 -8.33 -20.59 9.36
N GLY A 55 -8.07 -19.45 10.02
CA GLY A 55 -7.21 -19.36 11.21
C GLY A 55 -7.74 -18.42 12.28
N GLY A 56 -9.06 -18.21 12.36
CA GLY A 56 -9.69 -17.75 13.60
C GLY A 56 -9.67 -18.89 14.61
N SER A 57 -8.64 -18.94 15.46
CA SER A 57 -8.55 -19.78 16.66
C SER A 57 -8.05 -18.92 17.82
#